data_AF-A0A1G8PYT5-F1
#
_entry.id   AF-A0A1G8PYT5-F1
#
_cell.length_a   1.000
_cell.length_b   1.000
_cell.length_c   1.000
_cell.angle_alpha   90.00
_cell.angle_beta   90.00
_cell.angle_gamma   90.00
#
_symmetry.space_group_name_H-M   'P 1'
#
loop_
_entity.id
_entity.type
_entity.pdbx_description
1 polymer ?
#
loop_
_entity_poly.entity_id
_entity_poly.type
_entity_poly.pdbx_seq_one_letter_code
_entity_poly.pdbx_strand_id
1 'polypeptide(L)'
;MNVTFHDFSSQGGSDWHLFVGREKGACKTPSTTIDLRFRTTRWFTRMNGVWRQLHHHGSIEEPALLAKYQRAIFGAPLQKPA
;
A
#
# COMPACT_ATOMS: atom_id res chain seq x y z
N MET A 1 -6.42 -2.38 -9.94
CA MET A 1 -5.51 -3.00 -8.94
C MET A 1 -6.35 -3.80 -7.96
N ASN A 2 -5.93 -5.01 -7.61
CA ASN A 2 -6.58 -5.83 -6.59
C ASN A 2 -5.50 -6.43 -5.69
N VAL A 3 -5.67 -6.30 -4.37
CA VAL A 3 -4.74 -6.80 -3.36
C VAL A 3 -5.50 -7.41 -2.19
N THR A 4 -4.88 -8.39 -1.54
CA THR A 4 -5.35 -9.03 -0.30
C THR A 4 -4.45 -8.62 0.85
N PHE A 5 -5.06 -8.12 1.93
CA PHE A 5 -4.38 -7.79 3.17
C PHE A 5 -4.22 -9.04 4.05
N HIS A 6 -2.99 -9.31 4.49
CA HIS A 6 -2.61 -10.51 5.24
C HIS A 6 -1.45 -10.21 6.18
N ASP A 7 -1.09 -11.16 7.04
CA ASP A 7 0.00 -11.04 8.04
C ASP A 7 -0.06 -9.73 8.82
N PHE A 8 -1.25 -9.37 9.29
CA PHE A 8 -1.48 -8.09 9.94
C PHE A 8 -1.63 -8.21 11.45
N SER A 9 -1.22 -7.15 12.14
CA SER A 9 -1.64 -6.86 13.50
C SER A 9 -2.53 -5.62 13.50
N SER A 10 -3.39 -5.53 14.51
CA SER A 10 -4.22 -4.37 14.75
C SER A 10 -4.08 -3.91 16.20
N GLN A 11 -4.01 -2.60 16.38
CA GLN A 11 -4.06 -1.94 17.68
C GLN A 11 -5.18 -0.90 17.63
N GLY A 12 -5.83 -0.61 18.75
CA GLY A 12 -6.91 0.39 18.74
C GLY A 12 -7.59 0.59 20.07
N GLY A 13 -8.55 1.51 20.03
CA GLY A 13 -9.50 1.83 21.09
C GLY A 13 -10.87 2.18 20.50
N SER A 14 -11.69 2.90 21.25
CA SER A 14 -13.06 3.27 20.83
C SER A 14 -13.12 4.06 19.52
N ASP A 15 -12.17 4.96 19.31
CA ASP A 15 -12.23 5.97 18.25
C ASP A 15 -10.99 5.99 17.34
N TRP A 16 -10.15 4.97 17.43
CA TRP A 16 -9.01 4.79 16.53
C TRP A 16 -8.63 3.33 16.35
N HIS A 17 -8.14 3.00 15.16
CA HIS A 17 -7.55 1.70 14.85
C HIS A 17 -6.35 1.86 13.92
N LEU A 18 -5.26 1.18 14.26
CA LEU A 18 -4.05 1.09 13.46
C LEU A 18 -3.90 -0.35 12.98
N PHE A 19 -3.78 -0.53 11.66
CA PHE A 19 -3.48 -1.81 11.04
C PHE A 19 -2.09 -1.73 10.41
N VAL A 20 -1.24 -2.71 10.73
CA VAL A 20 0.08 -2.87 10.14
C VAL A 20 0.18 -4.28 9.60
N GLY A 21 0.50 -4.44 8.31
CA GLY A 21 0.56 -5.76 7.70
C GLY A 21 1.05 -5.73 6.25
N ARG A 22 0.71 -6.78 5.51
CA ARG A 22 1.14 -6.98 4.12
C ARG A 22 -0.02 -6.97 3.15
N GLU A 23 0.22 -6.42 1.97
CA GLU A 23 -0.72 -6.49 0.84
C GLU A 23 -0.05 -7.22 -0.32
N LYS A 24 -0.73 -8.24 -0.85
CA LYS A 24 -0.26 -8.99 -2.02
C LYS A 24 -1.35 -9.03 -3.07
N GLY A 25 -0.98 -8.81 -4.33
CA GLY A 25 -1.91 -8.90 -5.44
C GLY A 25 -1.29 -8.43 -6.74
N ALA A 26 -2.10 -7.82 -7.60
CA ALA A 26 -1.64 -7.37 -8.91
C ALA A 26 -2.27 -6.05 -9.36
N CYS A 27 -1.48 -5.25 -10.09
CA CYS A 27 -1.97 -4.15 -10.92
C CYS A 27 -2.03 -4.63 -12.37
N LYS A 28 -3.23 -4.60 -12.97
CA LYS A 28 -3.41 -4.83 -14.40
C LYS A 28 -3.59 -3.48 -15.09
N THR A 29 -2.79 -3.25 -16.13
CA THR A 29 -2.97 -2.16 -17.10
C THR A 29 -3.28 -2.78 -18.47
N PRO A 30 -3.66 -2.01 -19.50
CA PRO A 30 -3.88 -2.56 -20.84
C PRO A 30 -2.64 -3.25 -21.43
N SER A 31 -1.44 -2.83 -21.03
CA SER A 31 -0.17 -3.32 -21.60
C SER A 31 0.57 -4.31 -20.72
N THR A 32 0.27 -4.40 -19.42
CA THR A 32 1.05 -5.25 -18.50
C THR A 32 0.27 -5.65 -17.26
N THR A 33 0.76 -6.71 -16.60
CA THR A 33 0.37 -7.10 -15.25
C THR A 33 1.60 -7.01 -14.34
N ILE A 34 1.45 -6.31 -13.22
CA ILE A 34 2.52 -6.03 -12.26
C ILE A 34 2.12 -6.72 -10.95
N ASP A 35 2.94 -7.65 -10.49
CA ASP A 35 2.80 -8.21 -9.15
C ASP A 35 3.09 -7.14 -8.10
N LEU A 36 2.27 -7.10 -7.06
CA LEU A 36 2.37 -6.14 -5.98
C LEU A 36 2.59 -6.86 -4.65
N ARG A 37 3.59 -6.40 -3.90
CA ARG A 37 3.87 -6.78 -2.52
C ARG A 37 4.22 -5.53 -1.74
N PHE A 38 3.35 -5.13 -0.82
CA PHE A 38 3.55 -3.97 0.03
C PHE A 38 3.59 -4.35 1.50
N ARG A 39 4.43 -3.66 2.27
CA ARG A 39 4.16 -3.42 3.69
C ARG A 39 3.30 -2.17 3.78
N THR A 40 2.21 -2.26 4.54
CA THR A 40 1.26 -1.16 4.69
C THR A 40 0.98 -0.88 6.16
N THR A 41 0.79 0.41 6.45
CA THR A 41 0.23 0.92 7.69
C THR A 41 -1.00 1.75 7.35
N ARG A 42 -2.15 1.43 7.93
CA ARG A 42 -3.40 2.17 7.78
C ARG A 42 -3.90 2.59 9.15
N TRP A 43 -4.09 3.90 9.35
CA TRP A 43 -4.62 4.46 10.58
C TRP A 43 -6.00 5.06 10.30
N PHE A 44 -6.99 4.56 11.04
CA PHE A 44 -8.35 5.06 11.05
C PHE A 44 -8.66 5.76 12.36
N THR A 45 -9.44 6.83 12.28
CA THR A 45 -10.01 7.53 13.43
C THR A 45 -11.50 7.72 13.22
N ARG A 46 -12.26 7.68 14.31
CA ARG A 46 -13.68 7.97 14.30
C ARG A 46 -13.88 9.45 14.62
N MET A 47 -14.41 10.20 13.66
CA MET A 47 -14.69 11.63 13.79
C MET A 47 -16.19 11.86 13.57
N ASN A 48 -16.86 12.47 14.55
CA ASN A 48 -18.31 12.71 14.51
C ASN A 48 -19.11 11.42 14.22
N GLY A 49 -18.72 10.32 14.87
CA GLY A 49 -19.35 9.00 14.69
C GLY A 49 -18.94 8.24 13.42
N VAL A 50 -18.18 8.86 12.51
CA VAL A 50 -17.81 8.28 11.21
C VAL A 50 -16.34 7.88 11.18
N TRP A 51 -16.04 6.66 10.75
CA TRP A 51 -14.67 6.19 10.54
C TRP A 51 -14.06 6.81 9.29
N ARG A 52 -12.84 7.33 9.44
CA ARG A 52 -12.07 7.93 8.36
C ARG A 52 -10.64 7.42 8.40
N GLN A 53 -10.03 7.19 7.24
CA GLN A 53 -8.62 6.88 7.14
C GLN A 53 -7.82 8.17 7.31
N LEU A 54 -7.18 8.32 8.47
CA LEU A 54 -6.35 9.48 8.80
C LEU A 54 -5.01 9.42 8.06
N HIS A 55 -4.43 8.23 7.99
CA HIS A 55 -3.13 8.02 7.38
C HIS A 55 -3.06 6.66 6.69
N HIS A 56 -2.34 6.63 5.56
CA HIS A 56 -1.97 5.39 4.88
C HIS A 56 -0.57 5.55 4.33
N HIS A 57 0.30 4.61 4.73
CA HIS A 57 1.66 4.53 4.23
C HIS A 57 1.90 3.13 3.69
N GLY A 58 2.29 3.05 2.43
CA GLY A 58 2.66 1.80 1.75
C GLY A 58 4.09 1.86 1.25
N SER A 59 4.82 0.76 1.37
CA SER A 59 6.16 0.59 0.82
C SER A 59 6.23 -0.73 0.06
N ILE A 60 6.74 -0.70 -1.17
CA ILE A 60 6.98 -1.92 -1.94
C ILE A 60 8.14 -2.69 -1.29
N GLU A 61 7.93 -4.00 -1.05
CA GLU A 61 8.90 -4.84 -0.35
C GLU A 61 10.16 -5.12 -1.18
N GLU A 62 9.98 -5.36 -2.49
CA GLU A 62 11.06 -5.79 -3.37
C GLU A 62 11.51 -4.66 -4.32
N PRO A 63 12.80 -4.30 -4.35
CA PRO A 63 13.31 -3.27 -5.25
C PRO A 63 13.00 -3.52 -6.72
N ALA A 64 13.01 -4.79 -7.15
CA ALA A 64 12.67 -5.18 -8.51
C ALA A 64 11.19 -4.91 -8.85
N LEU A 65 10.28 -5.14 -7.90
CA LEU A 65 8.86 -4.81 -8.05
C LEU A 65 8.65 -3.29 -8.09
N LEU A 66 9.39 -2.54 -7.27
CA LEU A 66 9.34 -1.08 -7.28
C LEU A 66 9.78 -0.54 -8.65
N ALA A 67 10.88 -1.07 -9.20
CA ALA A 67 11.34 -0.67 -10.53
C ALA A 67 10.34 -1.01 -11.63
N LYS A 68 9.69 -2.19 -11.58
CA LYS A 68 8.63 -2.57 -12.53
C LYS A 68 7.42 -1.63 -12.41
N TYR A 69 6.98 -1.34 -11.20
CA TYR A 69 5.88 -0.43 -10.91
C TYR A 69 6.18 0.98 -11.45
N GLN A 70 7.34 1.55 -11.10
CA GLN A 70 7.75 2.87 -11.57
C GLN A 70 7.84 2.92 -13.09
N ARG A 71 8.38 1.88 -13.74
CA ARG A 71 8.46 1.81 -15.20
C ARG A 71 7.07 1.78 -15.85
N ALA A 72 6.10 1.10 -15.23
CA ALA A 72 4.73 1.06 -15.75
C ALA A 72 3.96 2.37 -15.57
N ILE A 73 4.24 3.14 -14.52
CA ILE A 73 3.56 4.41 -14.23
C ILE A 73 4.27 5.60 -14.90
N PHE A 74 5.60 5.63 -14.86
CA PHE A 74 6.43 6.77 -15.29
C PHE A 74 7.24 6.50 -16.57
N GLY A 75 7.20 5.28 -17.12
CA GLY A 75 8.02 4.87 -18.27
C GLY A 75 9.46 4.48 -17.92
N ALA A 76 9.99 4.91 -16.77
CA ALA A 76 11.31 4.54 -16.25
C ALA A 76 11.31 4.51 -14.71
N PRO A 77 12.25 3.78 -14.07
CA PRO A 77 12.50 3.92 -12.63
C PRO A 77 12.92 5.35 -12.27
N LEU A 78 12.50 5.84 -11.10
CA LEU A 78 12.94 7.14 -10.61
C LEU A 78 14.43 7.06 -10.26
N GLN A 79 15.20 8.06 -10.70
CA GLN A 79 16.59 8.20 -10.26
C GLN A 79 16.61 8.55 -8.77
N LYS A 80 17.68 8.15 -8.08
CA LYS A 80 17.90 8.65 -6.72
C LYS A 80 17.98 10.17 -6.78
N PRO A 81 17.32 10.91 -5.86
CA PRO A 81 17.62 12.32 -5.68
C PRO A 81 19.13 12.49 -5.48
N ALA A 82 19.69 13.53 -6.09
CA ALA A 82 21.10 13.89 -5.96
C ALA A 82 21.46 14.24 -4.51
#